data_AF-A0A3N5P8E9-F1
#
_entry.id   AF-A0A3N5P8E9-F1
#
_cell.length_a   1.000
_cell.length_b   1.000
_cell.length_c   1.000
_cell.angle_alpha   90.00
_cell.angle_beta   90.00
_cell.angle_gamma   90.00
#
_symmetry.space_group_name_H-M   'P 1'
#
loop_
_entity.id
_entity.type
_entity.pdbx_description
1 polymer ?
#
loop_
_entity_poly.entity_id
_entity_poly.type
_entity_poly.pdbx_seq_one_letter_code
_entity_poly.pdbx_strand_id
1 'polypeptide(L)'
;MTHSDIPHLDDPRPLLRRIVATLAYRAAKVLRDAPPEFGSMQAAPVTRRPVEIVAHMGDLMTWALTLAQGNSAWKAGGSDDWQVEVQRFFDGLAALDADLASGGTFKGSAEGLIHGPLADALTHVGQLAMLRGMLGAPVRPESYARAEIVVGRVGLTQAAPRREFEGDASKRQNG
;
A
#
# COMPACT_ATOMS: atom_id res chain seq x y z
N MET A 1 7.09 11.10 -37.38
CA MET A 1 6.10 10.88 -36.31
C MET A 1 6.79 11.08 -34.98
N THR A 2 6.75 12.30 -34.48
CA THR A 2 7.28 12.68 -33.16
C THR A 2 6.40 12.01 -32.10
N HIS A 3 7.02 11.23 -31.22
CA HIS A 3 6.31 10.58 -30.12
C HIS A 3 5.77 11.62 -29.15
N SER A 4 4.44 11.74 -29.16
CA SER A 4 3.54 11.97 -28.03
C SER A 4 3.94 13.06 -27.04
N ASP A 5 3.26 14.21 -27.19
CA ASP A 5 2.97 15.16 -26.12
C ASP A 5 2.14 14.48 -25.01
N ILE A 6 2.78 13.63 -24.21
CA ILE A 6 2.26 13.34 -22.87
C ILE A 6 2.58 14.59 -22.05
N PRO A 7 1.59 15.26 -21.44
CA PRO A 7 1.84 16.42 -20.60
C PRO A 7 2.91 16.05 -19.57
N HIS A 8 4.02 16.78 -19.57
CA HIS A 8 4.92 16.73 -18.43
C HIS A 8 4.11 17.21 -17.24
N LEU A 9 3.94 16.36 -16.22
CA LEU A 9 3.43 16.86 -14.94
C LEU A 9 4.47 17.85 -14.46
N ASP A 10 4.15 19.15 -14.44
CA ASP A 10 5.03 20.21 -13.92
C ASP A 10 5.46 19.91 -12.47
N ASP A 11 4.64 19.15 -11.76
CA ASP A 11 4.90 18.58 -10.45
C ASP A 11 4.31 17.17 -10.33
N PRO A 12 5.10 16.11 -10.07
CA PRO A 12 4.59 14.76 -9.91
C PRO A 12 3.93 14.51 -8.55
N ARG A 13 4.13 15.38 -7.55
CA ARG A 13 3.67 15.16 -6.18
C ARG A 13 2.16 14.93 -6.04
N PRO A 14 1.25 15.67 -6.72
CA PRO A 14 -0.18 15.41 -6.62
C PRO A 14 -0.56 13.98 -7.06
N LEU A 15 0.09 13.45 -8.10
CA LEU A 15 -0.11 12.07 -8.55
C LEU A 15 0.48 11.08 -7.56
N LEU A 16 1.70 11.32 -7.07
CA LEU A 16 2.32 10.46 -6.06
C LEU A 16 1.46 10.37 -4.79
N ARG A 17 0.96 11.49 -4.28
CA ARG A 17 0.05 11.53 -3.12
C ARG A 17 -1.25 10.76 -3.37
N ARG A 18 -1.77 10.79 -4.60
CA ARG A 18 -2.92 9.96 -4.99
C ARG A 18 -2.59 8.46 -4.92
N ILE A 19 -1.40 8.06 -5.35
CA ILE A 19 -0.94 6.66 -5.27
C ILE A 19 -0.76 6.25 -3.80
N VAL A 20 -0.16 7.10 -2.97
CA VAL A 20 0.00 6.87 -1.52
C VAL A 20 -1.37 6.69 -0.85
N ALA A 21 -2.34 7.57 -1.12
CA ALA A 21 -3.71 7.42 -0.62
C ALA A 21 -4.39 6.13 -1.12
N THR A 22 -4.12 5.72 -2.37
CA THR A 22 -4.64 4.47 -2.92
C THR A 22 -4.05 3.25 -2.22
N LEU A 23 -2.74 3.25 -1.99
CA LEU A 23 -2.05 2.21 -1.22
C LEU A 23 -2.60 2.13 0.20
N ALA A 24 -2.74 3.27 0.89
CA ALA A 24 -3.30 3.33 2.24
C ALA A 24 -4.73 2.76 2.30
N TYR A 25 -5.61 3.13 1.36
CA TYR A 25 -6.98 2.60 1.30
C TYR A 25 -7.00 1.08 1.14
N ARG A 26 -6.23 0.55 0.18
CA ARG A 26 -6.19 -0.89 -0.10
C ARG A 26 -5.55 -1.68 1.03
N ALA A 27 -4.46 -1.18 1.61
CA ALA A 27 -3.80 -1.81 2.74
C ALA A 27 -4.70 -1.81 3.98
N ALA A 28 -5.33 -0.69 4.33
CA ALA A 28 -6.23 -0.60 5.48
C ALA A 28 -7.39 -1.61 5.40
N LYS A 29 -7.95 -1.81 4.20
CA LYS A 29 -8.99 -2.81 3.98
C LYS A 29 -8.51 -4.24 4.25
N VAL A 30 -7.25 -4.56 3.96
CA VAL A 30 -6.67 -5.91 4.16
C VAL A 30 -6.20 -6.12 5.61
N LEU A 31 -5.62 -5.08 6.22
CA LEU A 31 -4.98 -5.13 7.53
C LEU A 31 -5.97 -4.98 8.69
N ARG A 32 -7.14 -4.36 8.47
CA ARG A 32 -8.18 -4.24 9.50
C ARG A 32 -8.79 -5.59 9.85
N ASP A 33 -9.20 -5.72 11.11
CA ASP A 33 -9.92 -6.86 11.67
C ASP A 33 -9.26 -8.21 11.32
N ALA A 34 -7.92 -8.22 11.26
CA ALA A 34 -7.15 -9.44 11.07
C ALA A 34 -7.28 -10.33 12.32
N PRO A 35 -7.51 -11.66 12.15
CA PRO A 35 -7.52 -12.60 13.25
C PRO A 35 -6.24 -12.49 14.10
N PRO A 36 -6.31 -12.68 15.43
CA PRO A 36 -5.15 -12.58 16.31
C PRO A 36 -3.95 -13.44 15.86
N GLU A 37 -4.22 -14.62 15.29
CA GLU A 37 -3.22 -15.57 14.80
C GLU A 37 -2.65 -15.22 13.41
N PHE A 38 -3.25 -14.25 12.70
CA PHE A 38 -2.88 -13.92 11.32
C PHE A 38 -1.42 -13.50 11.22
N GLY A 39 -0.94 -12.61 12.11
CA GLY A 39 0.44 -12.13 12.08
C GLY A 39 1.48 -13.25 12.11
N SER A 40 1.21 -14.30 12.88
CA SER A 40 2.11 -15.46 13.10
C SER A 40 1.88 -16.63 12.17
N MET A 41 0.86 -16.61 11.30
CA MET A 41 0.52 -17.76 10.48
C MET A 41 1.68 -18.11 9.53
N GLN A 42 1.92 -19.42 9.35
CA GLN A 42 2.95 -19.94 8.46
C GLN A 42 2.28 -20.77 7.36
N ALA A 43 2.16 -20.21 6.15
CA ALA A 43 1.48 -20.91 5.04
C ALA A 43 2.31 -22.08 4.46
N ALA A 44 3.64 -21.92 4.42
CA ALA A 44 4.60 -22.96 4.05
C ALA A 44 5.98 -22.61 4.65
N PRO A 45 6.93 -23.56 4.82
CA PRO A 45 8.18 -23.34 5.56
C PRO A 45 9.06 -22.17 5.10
N VAL A 46 8.96 -21.74 3.84
CA VAL A 46 9.76 -20.65 3.25
C VAL A 46 8.96 -19.38 2.96
N THR A 47 7.65 -19.40 3.20
CA THR A 47 6.79 -18.22 2.97
C THR A 47 6.99 -17.23 4.10
N ARG A 48 7.10 -15.93 3.81
CA ARG A 48 7.09 -14.92 4.87
C ARG A 48 5.79 -14.97 5.66
N ARG A 49 5.88 -14.85 6.98
CA ARG A 49 4.71 -14.66 7.85
C ARG A 49 4.07 -13.30 7.54
N PRO A 50 2.75 -13.11 7.73
CA PRO A 50 2.13 -11.82 7.47
C PRO A 50 2.78 -10.66 8.21
N VAL A 51 3.22 -10.83 9.46
CA VAL A 51 3.92 -9.76 10.20
C VAL A 51 5.22 -9.34 9.53
N GLU A 52 5.97 -10.29 8.96
CA GLU A 52 7.22 -10.00 8.24
C GLU A 52 6.96 -9.27 6.92
N ILE A 53 5.82 -9.54 6.27
CA ILE A 53 5.39 -8.80 5.07
C ILE A 53 5.05 -7.35 5.44
N VAL A 54 4.30 -7.14 6.54
CA VAL A 54 3.95 -5.77 6.98
C VAL A 54 5.19 -5.01 7.47
N ALA A 55 6.10 -5.67 8.18
CA ALA A 55 7.39 -5.09 8.57
C ALA A 55 8.17 -4.64 7.34
N HIS A 56 8.25 -5.49 6.31
CA HIS A 56 8.88 -5.12 5.06
C HIS A 56 8.18 -3.95 4.36
N MET A 57 6.84 -3.89 4.37
CA MET A 57 6.11 -2.72 3.88
C MET A 57 6.47 -1.43 4.65
N GLY A 58 6.70 -1.52 5.96
CA GLY A 58 7.22 -0.40 6.76
C GLY A 58 8.63 0.06 6.33
N ASP A 59 9.52 -0.88 5.98
CA ASP A 59 10.83 -0.56 5.39
C ASP A 59 10.68 0.15 4.04
N LEU A 60 9.78 -0.33 3.19
CA LEU A 60 9.49 0.28 1.89
C LEU A 60 9.04 1.74 2.05
N MET A 61 8.23 2.07 3.05
CA MET A 61 7.78 3.45 3.27
C MET A 61 8.90 4.35 3.80
N THR A 62 9.78 3.82 4.66
CA THR A 62 10.99 4.53 5.09
C THR A 62 11.89 4.82 3.89
N TRP A 63 12.12 3.82 3.03
CA TRP A 63 12.90 3.98 1.82
C TRP A 63 12.26 4.97 0.84
N ALA A 64 10.94 4.89 0.63
CA ALA A 64 10.18 5.83 -0.19
C ALA A 64 10.38 7.28 0.25
N LEU A 65 10.34 7.55 1.56
CA LEU A 65 10.63 8.89 2.07
C LEU A 65 12.04 9.36 1.68
N THR A 66 13.05 8.50 1.81
CA THR A 66 14.42 8.87 1.40
C THR A 66 14.52 9.16 -0.10
N LEU A 67 13.81 8.37 -0.95
CA LEU A 67 13.75 8.59 -2.39
C LEU A 67 13.06 9.90 -2.77
N ALA A 68 11.97 10.26 -2.08
CA ALA A 68 11.28 11.54 -2.27
C ALA A 68 12.19 12.74 -1.95
N GLN A 69 13.10 12.56 -1.01
CA GLN A 69 14.09 13.56 -0.58
C GLN A 69 15.35 13.60 -1.47
N GLY A 70 15.43 12.77 -2.50
CA GLY A 70 16.58 12.69 -3.42
C GLY A 70 17.75 11.84 -2.91
N ASN A 71 17.53 11.07 -1.84
CA ASN A 71 18.50 10.11 -1.28
C ASN A 71 18.12 8.68 -1.69
N SER A 72 18.96 7.71 -1.35
CA SER A 72 18.59 6.29 -1.43
C SER A 72 19.26 5.54 -0.30
N ALA A 73 18.53 5.36 0.81
CA ALA A 73 19.01 4.62 1.96
C ALA A 73 18.00 3.54 2.33
N TRP A 74 18.42 2.28 2.19
CA TRP A 74 17.67 1.13 2.67
C TRP A 74 18.09 0.82 4.11
N LYS A 75 17.11 0.63 5.00
CA LYS A 75 17.34 0.11 6.34
C LYS A 75 16.23 -0.87 6.66
N ALA A 76 16.60 -2.15 6.72
CA ALA A 76 15.69 -3.18 7.21
C ALA A 76 15.43 -3.00 8.70
N GLY A 77 14.18 -3.10 9.10
CA GLY A 77 13.72 -3.03 10.48
C GLY A 77 12.45 -3.87 10.65
N GLY A 78 12.07 -4.13 11.89
CA GLY A 78 10.97 -5.05 12.15
C GLY A 78 10.93 -5.54 13.57
N SER A 79 9.75 -5.98 13.94
CA SER A 79 9.44 -6.78 15.09
C SER A 79 8.49 -7.91 14.67
N ASP A 80 8.25 -8.83 15.59
CA ASP A 80 7.22 -9.86 15.44
C ASP A 80 5.84 -9.41 15.94
N ASP A 81 5.68 -8.13 16.31
CA ASP A 81 4.41 -7.59 16.81
C ASP A 81 3.58 -7.01 15.66
N TRP A 82 2.46 -7.66 15.37
CA TRP A 82 1.56 -7.27 14.29
C TRP A 82 1.09 -5.81 14.37
N GLN A 83 0.71 -5.34 15.56
CA GLN A 83 0.16 -3.99 15.71
C GLN A 83 1.24 -2.93 15.57
N VAL A 84 2.44 -3.20 16.09
CA VAL A 84 3.61 -2.34 15.90
C VAL A 84 3.93 -2.19 14.42
N GLU A 85 3.94 -3.28 13.66
CA GLU A 85 4.30 -3.24 12.24
C GLU A 85 3.21 -2.57 11.38
N VAL A 86 1.93 -2.80 11.68
CA VAL A 86 0.82 -2.09 11.02
C VAL A 86 0.92 -0.59 11.28
N GLN A 87 1.15 -0.18 12.54
CA GLN A 87 1.30 1.23 12.89
C GLN A 87 2.51 1.84 12.18
N ARG A 88 3.67 1.18 12.20
CA ARG A 88 4.89 1.65 11.54
C ARG A 88 4.69 1.87 10.04
N PHE A 89 3.98 0.97 9.36
CA PHE A 89 3.66 1.13 7.95
C PHE A 89 2.82 2.39 7.69
N PHE A 90 1.76 2.61 8.47
CA PHE A 90 0.90 3.79 8.30
C PHE A 90 1.58 5.11 8.71
N ASP A 91 2.46 5.08 9.72
CA ASP A 91 3.29 6.24 10.08
C ASP A 91 4.25 6.61 8.94
N GLY A 92 4.84 5.60 8.28
CA GLY A 92 5.67 5.79 7.10
C GLY A 92 4.88 6.40 5.91
N LEU A 93 3.66 5.93 5.67
CA LEU A 93 2.76 6.52 4.67
C LEU A 93 2.44 7.99 4.99
N ALA A 94 2.17 8.29 6.27
CA ALA A 94 1.89 9.64 6.72
C ALA A 94 3.09 10.57 6.54
N ALA A 95 4.29 10.12 6.89
CA ALA A 95 5.52 10.87 6.69
C ALA A 95 5.80 11.15 5.21
N LEU A 96 5.62 10.15 4.35
CA LEU A 96 5.77 10.30 2.90
C LEU A 96 4.73 11.27 2.32
N ASP A 97 3.45 11.17 2.69
CA ASP A 97 2.42 12.10 2.20
C ASP A 97 2.70 13.53 2.65
N ALA A 98 3.16 13.73 3.89
CA ALA A 98 3.54 15.04 4.41
C ALA A 98 4.73 15.64 3.65
N ASP A 99 5.77 14.86 3.36
CA ASP A 99 6.92 15.28 2.55
C ASP A 99 6.49 15.68 1.14
N LEU A 100 5.65 14.87 0.48
CA LEU A 100 5.08 15.17 -0.83
C LEU A 100 4.10 16.35 -0.82
N ALA A 101 3.47 16.66 0.31
CA ALA A 101 2.61 17.82 0.48
C ALA A 101 3.40 19.11 0.74
N SER A 102 4.67 18.99 1.11
CA SER A 102 5.51 20.13 1.44
C SER A 102 5.77 21.00 0.20
N GLY A 103 5.88 22.31 0.43
CA GLY A 103 6.22 23.27 -0.63
C GLY A 103 7.69 23.15 -1.08
N GLY A 104 8.04 23.85 -2.15
CA GLY A 104 9.39 23.86 -2.72
C GLY A 104 9.58 22.87 -3.87
N THR A 105 10.83 22.67 -4.28
CA THR A 105 11.19 21.81 -5.42
C THR A 105 11.27 20.34 -5.00
N PHE A 106 10.52 19.48 -5.71
CA PHE A 106 10.65 18.03 -5.54
C PHE A 106 12.04 17.57 -6.00
N LYS A 107 12.78 16.90 -5.10
CA LYS A 107 14.16 16.46 -5.34
C LYS A 107 14.29 14.98 -5.70
N GLY A 108 13.20 14.22 -5.51
CA GLY A 108 13.19 12.78 -5.68
C GLY A 108 12.98 12.32 -7.11
N SER A 109 12.91 11.00 -7.27
CA SER A 109 12.52 10.35 -8.52
C SER A 109 11.09 9.87 -8.44
N ALA A 110 10.19 10.47 -9.23
CA ALA A 110 8.79 10.06 -9.29
C ALA A 110 8.65 8.63 -9.85
N GLU A 111 9.41 8.33 -10.91
CA GLU A 111 9.48 6.98 -11.48
C GLU A 111 9.97 5.99 -10.42
N GLY A 112 11.09 6.29 -9.76
CA GLY A 112 11.69 5.45 -8.72
C GLY A 112 10.73 5.14 -7.57
N LEU A 113 9.94 6.12 -7.13
CA LEU A 113 8.88 5.92 -6.14
C LEU A 113 7.79 4.96 -6.65
N ILE A 114 7.35 5.15 -7.90
CA ILE A 114 6.27 4.36 -8.50
C ILE A 114 6.68 2.90 -8.69
N HIS A 115 7.78 2.63 -9.41
CA HIS A 115 8.17 1.25 -9.75
C HIS A 115 8.98 0.56 -8.65
N GLY A 116 9.43 1.30 -7.64
CA GLY A 116 10.08 0.76 -6.45
C GLY A 116 9.08 0.55 -5.31
N PRO A 117 9.16 1.33 -4.22
CA PRO A 117 8.47 1.01 -2.97
C PRO A 117 6.94 1.01 -3.06
N LEU A 118 6.33 1.85 -3.90
CA LEU A 118 4.87 1.93 -3.99
C LEU A 118 4.26 0.72 -4.71
N ALA A 119 4.84 0.30 -5.84
CA ALA A 119 4.41 -0.90 -6.55
C ALA A 119 4.67 -2.18 -5.72
N ASP A 120 5.80 -2.25 -5.03
CA ASP A 120 6.15 -3.40 -4.21
C ASP A 120 5.19 -3.54 -3.00
N ALA A 121 4.91 -2.44 -2.30
CA ALA A 121 3.93 -2.44 -1.21
C ALA A 121 2.52 -2.83 -1.70
N LEU A 122 2.08 -2.35 -2.87
CA LEU A 122 0.80 -2.77 -3.47
C LEU A 122 0.76 -4.28 -3.79
N THR A 123 1.90 -4.84 -4.22
CA THR A 123 2.04 -6.29 -4.46
C THR A 123 1.88 -7.08 -3.17
N HIS A 124 2.52 -6.62 -2.09
CA HIS A 124 2.41 -7.22 -0.76
C HIS A 124 1.00 -7.13 -0.16
N VAL A 125 0.25 -6.04 -0.42
CA VAL A 125 -1.18 -5.97 -0.05
C VAL A 125 -1.98 -7.12 -0.69
N GLY A 126 -1.68 -7.47 -1.95
CA GLY A 126 -2.30 -8.61 -2.62
C GLY A 126 -1.95 -9.95 -1.98
N GLN A 127 -0.67 -10.14 -1.60
CA GLN A 127 -0.22 -11.35 -0.90
C GLN A 127 -0.89 -11.50 0.47
N LEU A 128 -0.99 -10.43 1.25
CA LEU A 128 -1.69 -10.42 2.53
C LEU A 128 -3.18 -10.75 2.37
N ALA A 129 -3.85 -10.20 1.35
CA ALA A 129 -5.24 -10.52 1.06
C ALA A 129 -5.44 -12.01 0.70
N MET A 130 -4.50 -12.60 -0.03
CA MET A 130 -4.51 -14.04 -0.33
C MET A 130 -4.33 -14.88 0.94
N LEU A 131 -3.37 -14.52 1.80
CA LEU A 131 -3.11 -15.21 3.07
C LEU A 131 -4.32 -15.12 4.02
N ARG A 132 -5.02 -13.98 4.05
CA ARG A 132 -6.30 -13.81 4.77
C ARG A 132 -7.32 -14.85 4.33
N GLY A 133 -7.44 -15.08 3.01
CA GLY A 133 -8.31 -16.11 2.45
C GLY A 133 -7.90 -17.53 2.85
N MET A 134 -6.59 -17.83 2.87
CA MET A 134 -6.08 -19.14 3.29
C MET A 134 -6.38 -19.47 4.76
N LEU A 135 -6.46 -18.44 5.62
CA LEU A 135 -6.87 -18.58 7.02
C LEU A 135 -8.40 -18.66 7.21
N GLY A 136 -9.18 -18.72 6.12
CA GLY A 136 -10.65 -18.73 6.19
C GLY A 136 -11.27 -17.38 6.58
N ALA A 137 -10.50 -16.30 6.55
CA ALA A 137 -10.95 -14.95 6.86
C ALA A 137 -10.72 -14.00 5.67
N PRO A 138 -11.33 -14.28 4.50
CA PRO A 138 -11.08 -13.53 3.27
C PRO A 138 -11.50 -12.07 3.37
N VAL A 139 -10.72 -11.20 2.73
CA VAL A 139 -11.07 -9.78 2.58
C VAL A 139 -12.18 -9.64 1.54
N ARG A 140 -13.29 -9.01 1.94
CA ARG A 140 -14.46 -8.82 1.07
C ARG A 140 -14.08 -7.97 -0.16
N PRO A 141 -14.39 -8.41 -1.39
CA PRO A 141 -13.98 -7.71 -2.58
C PRO A 141 -14.81 -6.44 -2.82
N GLU A 142 -14.21 -5.47 -3.53
CA GLU A 142 -14.80 -4.16 -3.78
C GLU A 142 -14.35 -3.60 -5.14
N SER A 143 -15.21 -2.77 -5.74
CA SER A 143 -14.83 -1.93 -6.87
C SER A 143 -14.00 -0.71 -6.43
N TYR A 144 -12.67 -0.81 -6.49
CA TYR A 144 -11.78 0.33 -6.18
C TYR A 144 -11.98 1.53 -7.10
N ALA A 145 -12.48 1.34 -8.32
CA ALA A 145 -12.84 2.43 -9.23
C ALA A 145 -14.01 3.28 -8.72
N ARG A 146 -14.84 2.75 -7.80
CA ARG A 146 -15.93 3.47 -7.13
C ARG A 146 -15.59 3.92 -5.71
N ALA A 147 -14.45 3.46 -5.17
CA ALA A 147 -14.04 3.76 -3.81
C ALA A 147 -13.77 5.26 -3.62
N GLU A 148 -13.98 5.74 -2.39
CA GLU A 148 -13.64 7.11 -2.01
C GLU A 148 -12.20 7.16 -1.49
N ILE A 149 -11.27 7.38 -2.40
CA ILE A 149 -9.87 7.60 -2.06
C ILE A 149 -9.63 9.10 -1.95
N VAL A 150 -9.11 9.56 -0.81
CA VAL A 150 -8.90 10.98 -0.50
C VAL A 150 -7.42 11.22 -0.26
N VAL A 151 -6.80 12.15 -1.00
CA VAL A 151 -5.41 12.57 -0.77
C VAL A 151 -5.27 13.12 0.65
N GLY A 152 -4.18 12.77 1.34
CA GLY A 152 -3.97 13.10 2.75
C GLY A 152 -4.65 12.15 3.74
N ARG A 153 -5.58 11.29 3.31
CA ARG A 153 -6.14 10.23 4.17
C ARG A 153 -5.31 8.96 4.02
N VAL A 154 -4.22 8.88 4.78
CA VAL A 154 -3.20 7.84 4.63
C VAL A 154 -3.02 6.94 5.86
N GLY A 155 -3.97 6.96 6.80
CA GLY A 155 -3.98 6.08 7.97
C GLY A 155 -4.91 4.86 7.83
N LEU A 156 -5.04 4.10 8.92
CA LEU A 156 -5.89 2.90 8.97
C LEU A 156 -7.40 3.24 8.84
N THR A 157 -7.82 4.40 9.34
CA THR A 157 -9.21 4.87 9.19
C THR A 157 -9.42 5.41 7.77
N GLN A 158 -10.28 4.73 7.01
CA GLN A 158 -10.57 5.02 5.60
C GLN A 158 -12.07 5.20 5.37
N ALA A 159 -12.44 5.69 4.18
CA ALA A 159 -13.86 5.73 3.81
C ALA A 159 -14.46 4.32 3.84
N ALA A 160 -15.76 4.24 4.14
CA ALA A 160 -16.48 2.99 4.00
C ALA A 160 -16.50 2.55 2.53
N PRO A 161 -16.41 1.23 2.25
CA PRO A 161 -16.56 0.69 0.91
C PRO A 161 -17.86 1.14 0.24
N ARG A 162 -17.77 1.67 -0.99
CA ARG A 162 -18.97 2.16 -1.71
C ARG A 162 -19.73 1.05 -2.43
N ARG A 163 -19.02 0.01 -2.89
CA ARG A 163 -19.61 -1.12 -3.60
C ARG A 163 -18.82 -2.40 -3.37
N GLU A 164 -19.24 -3.15 -2.36
CA GLU A 164 -18.78 -4.52 -2.14
C GLU A 164 -19.69 -5.52 -2.84
N PHE A 165 -19.16 -6.72 -3.08
CA PHE A 165 -19.91 -7.80 -3.71
C PHE A 165 -19.51 -9.15 -3.11
N GLU A 166 -20.38 -10.14 -3.29
CA GLU A 166 -20.11 -11.52 -2.89
C GLU A 166 -19.37 -12.27 -4.00
N GLY A 167 -18.55 -13.23 -3.59
CA GLY A 167 -17.85 -14.13 -4.50
C GLY A 167 -16.74 -13.46 -5.30
N ASP A 168 -16.47 -14.00 -6.48
CA ASP A 168 -15.35 -13.57 -7.33
C ASP A 168 -15.92 -12.90 -8.57
N ALA A 169 -15.62 -11.60 -8.75
CA ALA A 169 -16.09 -10.82 -9.89
C ALA A 169 -15.58 -11.33 -11.24
N SER A 170 -14.56 -12.18 -11.24
CA SER A 170 -14.04 -12.84 -12.45
C SER A 170 -14.67 -14.20 -12.73
N LYS A 171 -15.47 -14.75 -11.80
CA LYS A 171 -16.22 -15.99 -12.07
C LYS A 171 -17.19 -15.74 -13.22
N ARG A 172 -17.07 -16.58 -14.24
CA ARG A 172 -18.05 -16.62 -15.34
C ARG A 172 -19.41 -16.94 -14.73
N GLN A 173 -20.38 -16.07 -14.98
CA GLN A 173 -21.77 -16.40 -14.71
C GLN A 173 -22.15 -17.43 -15.77
N ASN A 174 -22.33 -18.69 -15.36
CA ASN A 174 -22.96 -19.67 -16.23
C ASN A 174 -24.41 -19.22 -16.36
N GLY A 175 -24.78 -18.76 -17.56
CA GLY A 175 -26.16 -18.45 -17.93
C GLY A 175 -27.01 -19.70 -18.05
#